data_AF-A0A840NSE2-F1
#
_entry.id   AF-A0A840NSE2-F1
#
_cell.length_a   1.000
_cell.length_b   1.000
_cell.length_c   1.000
_cell.angle_alpha   90.00
_cell.angle_beta   90.00
_cell.angle_gamma   90.00
#
_symmetry.space_group_name_H-M   'P 1'
#
loop_
_entity.id
_entity.type
_entity.pdbx_description
1 polymer ?
#
loop_
_entity_poly.entity_id
_entity_poly.type
_entity_poly.pdbx_seq_one_letter_code
_entity_poly.pdbx_strand_id
1 'polypeptide(L)'
;MVIASAHSQRHVSAVADHLLRTWKNSGYGLASVEGLAGGDWVLIDTGDIIVHLFRPETRLFYNLEKMWLTSDFKNTKSVFFGDH
;
A
#
# COMPACT_ATOMS: atom_id res chain seq x y z
N MET A 1 4.74 -6.82 4.20
CA MET A 1 4.02 -5.53 4.21
C MET A 1 4.54 -4.64 3.10
N VAL A 2 3.65 -3.92 2.41
CA VAL A 2 3.97 -2.93 1.38
C VAL A 2 3.41 -1.58 1.81
N ILE A 3 4.18 -0.50 1.59
CA ILE A 3 3.72 0.88 1.82
C ILE A 3 3.88 1.65 0.52
N ALA A 4 2.78 2.19 0.00
CA ALA A 4 2.70 2.95 -1.23
C ALA A 4 2.05 4.31 -0.98
N SER A 5 2.27 5.25 -1.92
CA SER A 5 1.68 6.58 -1.87
C SER A 5 1.03 6.96 -3.18
N ALA A 6 -0.10 7.67 -3.10
CA ALA A 6 -0.81 8.24 -4.24
C ALA A 6 -1.25 9.68 -3.93
N HIS A 7 -1.17 10.56 -4.92
CA HIS A 7 -1.23 12.01 -4.71
C HIS A 7 -2.63 12.60 -4.48
N SER A 8 -3.71 11.83 -4.66
CA SER A 8 -5.08 12.29 -4.43
C SER A 8 -5.99 11.13 -4.02
N GLN A 9 -7.14 11.44 -3.41
CA GLN A 9 -8.14 10.43 -3.04
C GLN A 9 -8.55 9.58 -4.26
N ARG A 10 -8.79 10.21 -5.42
CA ARG A 10 -9.10 9.51 -6.66
C ARG A 10 -7.96 8.59 -7.11
N HIS A 11 -6.71 9.05 -6.99
CA HIS A 11 -5.55 8.23 -7.35
C HIS A 11 -5.42 7.03 -6.40
N VAL A 12 -5.62 7.23 -5.09
CA VAL A 12 -5.66 6.15 -4.10
C VAL A 12 -6.72 5.12 -4.46
N SER A 13 -7.97 5.54 -4.70
CA SER A 13 -9.05 4.63 -5.09
C SER A 13 -8.74 3.89 -6.39
N ALA A 14 -8.21 4.58 -7.41
CA ALA A 14 -7.86 3.97 -8.69
C ALA A 14 -6.78 2.89 -8.54
N VAL A 15 -5.74 3.13 -7.74
CA VAL A 15 -4.68 2.14 -7.46
C VAL A 15 -5.24 0.96 -6.67
N ALA A 16 -6.05 1.22 -5.64
CA ALA A 16 -6.69 0.15 -4.87
C ALA A 16 -7.59 -0.73 -5.76
N ASP A 17 -8.46 -0.12 -6.56
CA ASP A 17 -9.35 -0.85 -7.46
C ASP A 17 -8.58 -1.64 -8.52
N HIS A 18 -7.49 -1.09 -9.06
CA HIS A 18 -6.65 -1.78 -10.02
C HIS A 18 -5.98 -3.00 -9.36
N LEU A 19 -5.40 -2.82 -8.18
CA LEU A 19 -4.77 -3.90 -7.43
C LEU A 19 -5.75 -5.03 -7.10
N LEU A 20 -6.95 -4.71 -6.60
CA LEU A 20 -7.97 -5.70 -6.25
C LEU A 20 -8.47 -6.48 -7.48
N ARG A 21 -8.64 -5.80 -8.61
CA ARG A 21 -8.99 -6.44 -9.88
C ARG A 21 -7.90 -7.40 -10.35
N THR A 22 -6.65 -6.95 -10.37
CA THR A 22 -5.52 -7.80 -10.76
C THR A 22 -5.34 -8.98 -9.81
N TRP A 23 -5.50 -8.76 -8.50
CA TRP A 23 -5.42 -9.80 -7.47
C TRP A 23 -6.44 -10.92 -7.71
N LYS A 24 -7.72 -10.52 -7.86
CA LYS A 24 -8.82 -11.45 -8.14
C LYS A 24 -8.61 -12.17 -9.47
N ASN A 25 -8.21 -11.46 -10.53
CA ASN A 25 -8.00 -12.05 -11.85
C ASN A 25 -6.81 -13.04 -11.89
N SER A 26 -5.88 -12.91 -10.95
CA SER A 26 -4.74 -13.82 -10.81
C SER A 26 -5.08 -15.08 -9.99
N GLY A 27 -6.33 -15.21 -9.52
CA GLY A 27 -6.80 -16.39 -8.79
C GLY A 27 -6.48 -16.41 -7.30
N TYR A 28 -5.97 -15.31 -6.74
CA TYR A 28 -5.57 -15.22 -5.31
C TYR A 28 -6.72 -14.93 -4.34
N GLY A 29 -7.98 -15.09 -4.80
CA GLY A 29 -9.16 -14.93 -3.95
C GLY A 29 -9.56 -13.47 -3.68
N LEU A 30 -10.22 -13.26 -2.54
CA LEU A 30 -10.70 -11.95 -2.09
C LEU A 30 -9.74 -11.36 -1.08
N ALA A 31 -9.48 -10.06 -1.21
CA ALA A 31 -8.78 -9.26 -0.22
C ALA A 31 -9.77 -8.44 0.59
N SER A 32 -9.50 -8.25 1.88
CA SER A 32 -10.24 -7.30 2.71
C SER A 32 -9.74 -5.89 2.46
N VAL A 33 -10.64 -4.91 2.48
CA VAL A 33 -10.32 -3.51 2.17
C VAL A 33 -10.97 -2.58 3.17
N GLU A 34 -10.17 -1.69 3.75
CA GLU A 34 -10.61 -0.69 4.71
C GLU A 34 -10.18 0.71 4.29
N GLY A 35 -10.94 1.73 4.69
CA GLY A 35 -10.61 3.14 4.46
C GLY A 35 -10.82 3.65 3.03
N LEU A 36 -11.29 2.81 2.09
CA LEU A 36 -11.44 3.17 0.67
C LEU A 36 -12.34 4.41 0.42
N ALA A 37 -13.41 4.58 1.21
CA ALA A 37 -14.31 5.73 1.11
C ALA A 37 -13.63 7.05 1.51
N GLY A 38 -12.74 7.03 2.49
CA GLY A 38 -11.97 8.20 2.92
C GLY A 38 -10.78 8.47 2.00
N GLY A 39 -10.07 7.42 1.59
CA GLY A 39 -8.98 7.48 0.60
C GLY A 39 -7.75 8.29 1.01
N ASP A 40 -7.65 8.73 2.27
CA ASP A 40 -6.41 9.26 2.85
C ASP A 40 -5.45 8.15 3.29
N TRP A 41 -6.03 7.03 3.75
CA TRP A 41 -5.34 5.79 4.07
C TRP A 41 -6.26 4.61 3.75
N VAL A 42 -5.80 3.76 2.84
CA VAL A 42 -6.45 2.50 2.50
C VAL A 42 -5.57 1.34 2.94
N LEU A 43 -6.17 0.38 3.62
CA LEU A 43 -5.54 -0.88 3.98
C LEU A 43 -6.15 -1.99 3.14
N ILE A 44 -5.29 -2.76 2.48
CA ILE A 44 -5.67 -3.95 1.72
C ILE A 44 -4.97 -5.14 2.35
N ASP A 45 -5.76 -6.05 2.90
CA ASP A 45 -5.29 -7.28 3.51
C ASP A 45 -5.58 -8.47 2.58
N THR A 46 -4.51 -9.11 2.11
CA THR A 46 -4.59 -10.28 1.24
C THR A 46 -4.36 -11.61 2.00
N GLY A 47 -4.20 -11.56 3.32
CA GLY A 47 -3.79 -12.68 4.17
C GLY A 47 -2.28 -12.77 4.31
N ASP A 48 -1.55 -12.89 3.19
CA ASP A 48 -0.08 -13.02 3.20
C ASP A 48 0.64 -11.66 3.11
N ILE A 49 0.03 -10.69 2.41
CA ILE A 49 0.60 -9.36 2.18
C ILE A 49 -0.42 -8.28 2.59
N ILE A 50 0.00 -7.43 3.52
CA ILE A 50 -0.75 -6.21 3.86
C ILE A 50 -0.17 -5.03 3.09
N VAL A 51 -1.01 -4.36 2.32
CA VAL A 51 -0.67 -3.17 1.53
C VAL A 51 -1.30 -1.94 2.19
N HIS A 52 -0.47 -0.97 2.54
CA HIS A 52 -0.90 0.34 3.03
C HIS A 52 -0.73 1.37 1.91
N LEU A 53 -1.84 1.96 1.48
CA LEU A 53 -1.84 3.00 0.46
C LEU A 53 -2.22 4.34 1.10
N PHE A 54 -1.29 5.29 1.07
CA PHE A 54 -1.44 6.57 1.76
C PHE A 54 -1.48 7.75 0.80
N ARG A 55 -2.13 8.83 1.22
CA ARG A 55 -1.75 10.17 0.76
C ARG A 55 -0.42 10.61 1.42
N PRO A 56 0.42 11.42 0.73
CA PRO A 56 1.75 11.77 1.24
C PRO A 56 1.74 12.39 2.64
N GLU A 57 0.81 13.32 2.90
CA GLU A 57 0.64 13.96 4.21
C GLU A 57 0.28 12.94 5.31
N THR A 58 -0.63 12.02 5.04
CA THR A 58 -1.09 10.98 5.96
C THR A 58 0.04 9.98 6.26
N ARG A 59 0.82 9.58 5.26
CA ARG A 59 2.01 8.72 5.44
C ARG A 59 3.03 9.37 6.37
N LEU A 60 3.31 10.65 6.15
CA LEU A 60 4.28 11.40 6.96
C LEU A 60 3.80 11.54 8.41
N PHE A 61 2.51 11.79 8.61
CA PHE A 61 1.90 11.93 9.94
C PHE A 61 1.96 10.62 10.75
N TYR A 62 1.49 9.51 10.18
CA TYR A 62 1.45 8.23 10.89
C TYR A 62 2.81 7.54 10.97
N ASN A 63 3.68 7.76 9.96
CA ASN A 63 5.07 7.30 9.93
C ASN A 63 5.27 5.84 10.37
N LEU A 64 4.40 4.94 9.89
CA LEU A 64 4.44 3.52 10.25
C LEU A 64 5.81 2.89 9.97
N GLU A 65 6.50 3.41 8.96
CA GLU A 65 7.87 3.06 8.63
C GLU A 65 8.78 3.12 9.87
N LYS A 66 8.69 4.11 10.74
CA LYS A 66 9.53 4.14 11.95
C LYS A 66 9.25 3.03 12.96
N MET A 67 8.02 2.52 13.02
CA MET A 67 7.66 1.46 13.96
C MET A 67 8.13 0.09 13.45
N TRP A 68 8.07 -0.12 12.14
CA TRP A 68 8.37 -1.40 11.51
C TRP A 68 9.80 -1.47 10.94
N LEU A 69 10.44 -0.32 10.70
CA LEU A 69 11.86 -0.19 10.37
C LEU A 69 12.68 -0.02 11.65
N THR A 70 12.70 -1.04 12.51
CA THR A 70 13.75 -1.14 13.55
C THR A 70 15.11 -1.31 12.88
N SER A 71 16.19 -0.83 13.52
CA SER A 71 17.57 -0.64 13.04
C SER A 71 18.29 -1.76 12.25
N ASP A 72 17.66 -2.90 11.99
CA ASP A 72 18.25 -4.07 11.31
C ASP A 72 17.98 -4.12 9.79
N PHE A 73 17.48 -3.04 9.19
CA PHE A 73 17.24 -2.94 7.75
C PHE A 73 18.50 -2.82 6.86
N LYS A 74 19.66 -3.30 7.32
CA LYS A 74 20.87 -3.44 6.47
C LYS A 74 20.72 -4.47 5.33
N ASN A 75 19.64 -5.26 5.31
CA ASN A 75 19.42 -6.31 4.31
C ASN A 75 18.13 -6.17 3.47
N THR A 76 17.54 -4.98 3.36
CA THR A 76 16.45 -4.76 2.38
C THR A 76 17.01 -4.08 1.14
N LYS A 77 17.04 -4.80 0.02
CA LYS A 77 17.24 -4.15 -1.28
C LYS A 77 16.00 -3.30 -1.58
N SER A 78 16.17 -1.99 -1.59
CA SER A 78 15.22 -1.09 -2.24
C SER A 78 15.21 -1.42 -3.74
N VAL A 79 14.15 -2.09 -4.19
CA VAL A 79 13.92 -2.30 -5.62
C VAL A 79 13.17 -1.08 -6.13
N PHE A 80 13.90 -0.17 -6.76
CA PHE A 80 13.31 0.91 -7.53
C PHE A 80 12.78 0.32 -8.84
N PHE A 81 11.47 0.26 -9.00
CA PHE A 81 10.83 -0.06 -10.28
C PHE A 81 10.58 1.24 -11.03
N GLY A 82 11.22 1.46 -12.19
CA GLY A 82 10.75 2.46 -13.16
C GLY A 82 11.74 3.40 -13.87
N ASP A 83 13.05 3.13 -13.95
CA ASP A 83 13.94 3.89 -14.84
C ASP A 83 13.98 3.27 -16.25
N HIS A 84 12.89 3.43 -17.01
CA HIS A 84 12.87 3.38 -18.47
C HIS A 84 11.93 4.43 -19.02
#